data_AF-A0A518GEG8-F1
#
_entry.id   AF-A0A518GEG8-F1
#
_cell.length_a   1.000
_cell.length_b   1.000
_cell.length_c   1.000
_cell.angle_alpha   90.00
_cell.angle_beta   90.00
_cell.angle_gamma   90.00
#
_symmetry.space_group_name_H-M   'P 1'
#
loop_
_entity.id
_entity.type
_entity.pdbx_description
1 polymer ?
#
loop_
_entity_poly.entity_id
_entity_poly.type
_entity_poly.pdbx_seq_one_letter_code
_entity_poly.pdbx_strand_id
1 'polypeptide(L)'
;MTCTGARLAAFFAMDSQLSVPRDVCRYPSKLMNLSFTPAGRFHSPFRIFIRGLNATDHVAFIADCGLHGYRRKESHSLHRQLAIVSLDGWTMFADDWFYTLWHMPTTKQTIKRAADRFDVYYDLVGDCDESYEFGYFCSGKLVREVSVASPHYSDQILVTDDGIPFAIETDDRKTNDIEGYVDAIARCVGIRLPTVEDTVLAFGPTQELG
;
A
#
# COMPACT_ATOMS: atom_id res chain seq x y z
N MET A 1 2.46 22.31 -32.24
CA MET A 1 1.34 22.43 -31.27
C MET A 1 1.65 21.54 -30.08
N THR A 2 2.16 22.13 -29.01
CA THR A 2 2.63 21.43 -27.79
C THR A 2 1.64 21.70 -26.66
N CYS A 3 0.81 20.70 -26.34
CA CYS A 3 -0.12 20.72 -25.22
C CYS A 3 0.27 19.60 -24.24
N THR A 4 1.36 19.80 -23.50
CA THR A 4 1.84 18.86 -22.46
C THR A 4 2.12 19.54 -21.12
N GLY A 5 2.05 20.87 -21.03
CA GLY A 5 2.33 21.61 -19.78
C GLY A 5 1.17 21.65 -18.77
N ALA A 6 -0.08 21.61 -19.22
CA ALA A 6 -1.22 21.86 -18.34
C ALA A 6 -1.59 20.67 -17.43
N ARG A 7 -1.32 19.42 -17.86
CA ARG A 7 -1.59 18.23 -17.04
C ARG A 7 -0.56 17.98 -15.94
N LEU A 8 0.69 18.41 -16.14
CA LEU A 8 1.74 18.29 -15.11
C LEU A 8 1.55 19.31 -13.98
N ALA A 9 1.10 20.52 -14.31
CA ALA A 9 0.82 21.57 -13.33
C ALA A 9 -0.37 21.23 -12.41
N ALA A 10 -1.38 20.52 -12.93
CA ALA A 10 -2.49 20.01 -12.11
C ALA A 10 -2.03 18.96 -11.10
N PHE A 11 -1.02 18.14 -11.44
CA PHE A 11 -0.46 17.14 -10.53
C PHE A 11 0.32 17.78 -9.36
N PHE A 12 1.14 18.80 -9.63
CA PHE A 12 1.85 19.55 -8.57
C PHE A 12 0.91 20.44 -7.74
N ALA A 13 -0.19 20.93 -8.31
CA ALA A 13 -1.18 21.71 -7.57
C ALA A 13 -2.01 20.82 -6.61
N MET A 14 -2.35 19.58 -7.00
CA MET A 14 -3.06 18.64 -6.13
C MET A 14 -2.18 18.13 -4.98
N ASP A 15 -0.87 17.96 -5.19
CA ASP A 15 0.07 17.53 -4.14
C ASP A 15 0.20 18.57 -3.00
N SER A 16 -0.09 19.85 -3.30
CA SER A 16 -0.16 20.92 -2.31
C SER A 16 -1.54 21.09 -1.64
N GLN A 17 -2.56 20.42 -2.16
CA GLN A 17 -3.96 20.49 -1.67
C GLN A 17 -4.43 19.19 -1.00
N LEU A 18 -3.70 18.09 -1.14
CA LEU A 18 -3.85 16.91 -0.28
C LEU A 18 -3.19 17.16 1.07
N SER A 19 -3.56 18.26 1.72
CA SER A 19 -3.50 18.36 3.18
C SER A 19 -4.63 17.49 3.72
N VAL A 20 -4.51 16.17 3.55
CA VAL A 20 -5.18 15.25 4.47
C VAL A 20 -4.70 15.68 5.86
N PRO A 21 -5.61 16.08 6.77
CA PRO A 21 -5.21 16.45 8.12
C PRO A 21 -4.39 15.30 8.70
N ARG A 22 -3.18 15.62 9.18
CA ARG A 22 -2.27 14.67 9.87
C ARG A 22 -2.79 14.28 11.25
N ASP A 23 -4.10 14.17 11.41
CA ASP A 23 -4.71 13.58 12.59
C ASP A 23 -4.60 12.07 12.45
N VAL A 24 -3.36 11.57 12.43
CA VAL A 24 -3.05 10.17 12.72
C VAL A 24 -3.55 9.96 14.12
N CYS A 25 -4.69 9.28 14.25
CA CYS A 25 -5.25 8.95 15.54
C CYS A 25 -4.20 8.08 16.23
N ARG A 26 -3.45 8.67 17.18
CA ARG A 26 -2.35 7.97 17.85
C ARG A 26 -2.94 6.83 18.66
N TYR A 27 -2.95 5.63 18.08
CA TYR A 27 -3.34 4.43 18.80
C TYR A 27 -2.48 4.31 20.07
N PRO A 28 -3.10 4.15 21.26
CA PRO A 28 -2.35 3.99 22.49
C PRO A 28 -1.40 2.81 22.34
N SER A 29 -0.13 3.07 22.65
CA SER A 29 1.08 2.27 22.39
C SER A 29 1.14 0.88 23.06
N LYS A 30 0.02 0.27 23.40
CA LYS A 30 -0.04 -1.09 23.92
C LYS A 30 0.12 -2.10 22.77
N LEU A 31 1.38 -2.44 22.49
CA LEU A 31 1.81 -3.77 22.06
C LEU A 31 0.94 -4.41 20.95
N MET A 32 0.71 -3.73 19.83
CA MET A 32 0.37 -4.46 18.61
C MET A 32 1.67 -5.04 18.05
N ASN A 33 2.04 -6.23 18.52
CA ASN A 33 3.02 -7.07 17.84
C ASN A 33 2.62 -7.10 16.36
N LEU A 34 3.41 -6.44 15.50
CA LEU A 34 3.34 -6.58 14.05
C LEU A 34 1.93 -6.67 13.47
N SER A 35 1.24 -5.54 13.29
CA SER A 35 0.11 -5.44 12.35
C SER A 35 -1.09 -6.37 12.55
N PHE A 36 -1.12 -7.35 13.46
CA PHE A 36 -2.25 -8.28 13.56
C PHE A 36 -3.37 -7.73 14.44
N THR A 37 -4.59 -7.67 13.91
CA THR A 37 -5.80 -7.38 14.68
C THR A 37 -6.06 -8.48 15.72
N PRO A 38 -6.91 -8.25 16.73
CA PRO A 38 -7.32 -9.31 17.67
C PRO A 38 -7.93 -10.56 16.99
N ALA A 39 -8.45 -10.40 15.77
CA ALA A 39 -8.96 -11.48 14.94
C ALA A 39 -7.86 -12.21 14.12
N GLY A 40 -6.58 -11.85 14.31
CA GLY A 40 -5.44 -12.44 13.60
C GLY A 40 -5.27 -11.96 12.16
N ARG A 41 -5.93 -10.85 11.76
CA ARG A 41 -5.77 -10.28 10.40
C ARG A 41 -4.58 -9.33 10.37
N PHE A 42 -3.71 -9.47 9.37
CA PHE A 42 -2.63 -8.52 9.15
C PHE A 42 -3.18 -7.21 8.61
N HIS A 43 -2.88 -6.12 9.30
CA HIS A 43 -3.37 -4.78 9.06
C HIS A 43 -2.22 -3.79 8.85
N SER A 44 -2.25 -3.10 7.73
CA SER A 44 -1.31 -2.05 7.36
C SER A 44 -2.03 -1.08 6.41
N PRO A 45 -1.78 0.24 6.54
CA PRO A 45 -2.49 1.23 5.76
C PRO A 45 -2.15 1.20 4.26
N PHE A 46 -0.98 0.69 3.89
CA PHE A 46 -0.54 0.60 2.51
C PHE A 46 0.27 -0.67 2.30
N ARG A 47 -0.07 -1.43 1.25
CA ARG A 47 0.54 -2.72 0.94
C ARG A 47 0.93 -2.78 -0.53
N ILE A 48 2.10 -3.37 -0.80
CA ILE A 48 2.55 -3.71 -2.14
C ILE A 48 2.86 -5.20 -2.17
N PHE A 49 2.32 -5.92 -3.14
CA PHE A 49 2.54 -7.33 -3.37
C PHE A 49 3.21 -7.51 -4.73
N ILE A 50 4.34 -8.22 -4.75
CA ILE A 50 5.11 -8.47 -5.97
C ILE A 50 5.29 -9.98 -6.16
N ARG A 51 4.80 -10.52 -7.27
CA ARG A 51 4.90 -11.96 -7.56
C ARG A 51 6.28 -12.31 -8.10
N GLY A 52 6.92 -13.33 -7.51
CA GLY A 52 8.19 -13.87 -7.97
C GLY A 52 9.42 -13.03 -7.63
N LEU A 53 9.29 -12.07 -6.70
CA LEU A 53 10.42 -11.30 -6.22
C LEU A 53 11.31 -12.16 -5.32
N ASN A 54 12.62 -12.21 -5.58
CA ASN A 54 13.52 -12.99 -4.74
C ASN A 54 13.77 -12.30 -3.41
N ALA A 55 14.05 -13.08 -2.36
CA ALA A 55 14.33 -12.58 -1.02
C ALA A 55 15.51 -11.58 -0.97
N THR A 56 16.49 -11.72 -1.87
CA THR A 56 17.63 -10.81 -1.98
C THR A 56 17.27 -9.44 -2.58
N ASP A 57 16.16 -9.37 -3.31
CA ASP A 57 15.78 -8.19 -4.08
C ASP A 57 14.94 -7.20 -3.24
N HIS A 58 14.50 -7.60 -2.04
CA HIS A 58 13.71 -6.75 -1.15
C HIS A 58 14.45 -5.45 -0.81
N VAL A 59 15.76 -5.53 -0.53
CA VAL A 59 16.59 -4.37 -0.19
C VAL A 59 16.70 -3.40 -1.37
N ALA A 60 16.84 -3.92 -2.58
CA ALA A 60 16.90 -3.11 -3.79
C ALA A 60 15.56 -2.42 -4.04
N PHE A 61 14.44 -3.13 -3.91
CA PHE A 61 13.10 -2.56 -4.07
C PHE A 61 12.83 -1.43 -3.05
N ILE A 62 13.15 -1.65 -1.77
CA ILE A 62 13.01 -0.62 -0.72
C ILE A 62 13.87 0.62 -1.05
N ALA A 63 15.10 0.40 -1.51
CA ALA A 63 15.98 1.48 -1.94
C ALA A 63 15.40 2.24 -3.14
N ASP A 64 14.82 1.56 -4.13
CA ASP A 64 14.18 2.17 -5.28
C ASP A 64 12.94 2.98 -4.90
N CYS A 65 12.24 2.60 -3.84
CA CYS A 65 11.20 3.41 -3.19
C CYS A 65 11.75 4.60 -2.40
N GLY A 66 13.05 4.92 -2.50
CA GLY A 66 13.68 6.08 -1.86
C GLY A 66 14.18 5.84 -0.44
N LEU A 67 14.04 4.61 0.09
CA LEU A 67 14.37 4.28 1.48
C LEU A 67 15.78 3.66 1.60
N HIS A 68 16.79 4.27 0.99
CA HIS A 68 18.17 3.77 0.91
C HIS A 68 18.83 3.49 2.27
N GLY A 69 18.36 4.11 3.35
CA GLY A 69 18.85 3.93 4.72
C GLY A 69 18.16 2.80 5.49
N TYR A 70 17.15 2.13 4.92
CA TYR A 70 16.41 1.08 5.60
C TYR A 70 17.18 -0.24 5.59
N ARG A 71 17.24 -0.90 6.75
CA ARG A 71 17.95 -2.16 6.97
C ARG A 71 17.09 -3.08 7.81
N ARG A 72 17.36 -4.39 7.68
CA ARG A 72 16.72 -5.41 8.51
C ARG A 72 16.95 -5.09 9.98
N LYS A 73 15.89 -5.18 10.78
CA LYS A 73 15.92 -5.03 12.24
C LYS A 73 15.72 -6.40 12.90
N GLU A 74 16.41 -6.61 14.01
CA GLU A 74 16.21 -7.81 14.84
C GLU A 74 14.98 -7.68 15.73
N SER A 75 14.65 -6.44 16.12
CA SER A 75 13.46 -6.12 16.89
C SER A 75 12.40 -5.49 16.00
N HIS A 76 11.16 -5.92 16.24
CA HIS A 76 9.97 -5.27 15.72
C HIS A 76 9.65 -4.10 16.64
N SER A 77 10.08 -2.89 16.25
CA SER A 77 9.66 -1.66 16.93
C SER A 77 8.47 -1.08 16.18
N LEU A 78 7.53 -0.49 16.93
CA LEU A 78 6.25 0.00 16.40
C LEU A 78 6.38 1.29 15.56
N HIS A 79 7.59 1.82 15.40
CA HIS A 79 7.80 3.13 14.81
C HIS A 79 8.71 3.04 13.60
N ARG A 80 8.17 3.44 12.44
CA ARG A 80 8.90 3.61 11.18
C ARG A 80 9.61 2.35 10.69
N GLN A 81 8.90 1.23 10.77
CA GLN A 81 9.38 -0.06 10.25
C GLN A 81 8.40 -0.59 9.21
N LEU A 82 8.94 -0.97 8.05
CA LEU A 82 8.22 -1.75 7.06
C LEU A 82 8.23 -3.22 7.47
N ALA A 83 7.10 -3.89 7.25
CA ALA A 83 6.99 -5.33 7.37
C ALA A 83 7.10 -5.98 5.99
N ILE A 84 7.87 -7.06 5.88
CA ILE A 84 8.00 -7.83 4.65
C ILE A 84 7.66 -9.29 4.93
N VAL A 85 6.77 -9.86 4.11
CA VAL A 85 6.26 -11.21 4.27
C VAL A 85 6.29 -11.94 2.92
N SER A 86 6.82 -13.16 2.90
CA SER A 86 6.75 -14.04 1.73
C SER A 86 5.50 -14.91 1.81
N LEU A 87 4.70 -14.93 0.75
CA LEU A 87 3.36 -15.51 0.69
C LEU A 87 3.14 -16.25 -0.63
N ASP A 88 3.31 -17.58 -0.68
CA ASP A 88 2.93 -18.43 -1.82
C ASP A 88 3.26 -17.85 -3.22
N GLY A 89 4.52 -17.42 -3.41
CA GLY A 89 5.00 -16.81 -4.65
C GLY A 89 4.85 -15.29 -4.75
N TRP A 90 4.21 -14.65 -3.79
CA TRP A 90 4.16 -13.20 -3.59
C TRP A 90 5.12 -12.76 -2.48
N THR A 91 5.63 -11.54 -2.59
CA THR A 91 6.25 -10.82 -1.49
C THR A 91 5.41 -9.59 -1.18
N MET A 92 4.92 -9.50 0.05
CA MET A 92 4.23 -8.33 0.56
C MET A 92 5.22 -7.38 1.24
N PHE A 93 5.15 -6.10 0.89
CA PHE A 93 5.72 -4.97 1.60
C PHE A 93 4.56 -4.22 2.24
N ALA A 94 4.52 -4.20 3.56
CA ALA A 94 3.52 -3.50 4.34
C ALA A 94 4.15 -2.26 4.97
N ASP A 95 3.48 -1.14 4.76
CA ASP A 95 3.88 0.16 5.28
C ASP A 95 3.64 0.27 6.79
N ASP A 96 4.26 1.27 7.39
CA ASP A 96 4.00 1.68 8.75
C ASP A 96 2.83 2.68 8.84
N TRP A 97 2.42 2.97 10.07
CA TRP A 97 1.34 3.93 10.38
C TRP A 97 1.66 5.40 10.10
N PHE A 98 2.91 5.71 9.71
CA PHE A 98 3.28 7.04 9.22
C PHE A 98 3.19 7.11 7.70
N TYR A 99 2.70 6.05 7.04
CA TYR A 99 2.58 5.97 5.59
C TYR A 99 3.92 6.27 4.91
N THR A 100 5.03 5.81 5.51
CA THR A 100 6.38 6.14 5.05
C THR A 100 6.56 5.74 3.60
N LEU A 101 6.21 4.50 3.24
CA LEU A 101 6.35 3.99 1.88
C LEU A 101 5.40 4.71 0.93
N TRP A 102 4.14 4.90 1.30
CA TRP A 102 3.16 5.59 0.46
C TRP A 102 3.56 7.04 0.15
N HIS A 103 4.04 7.78 1.15
CA HIS A 103 4.47 9.17 1.01
C HIS A 103 5.80 9.36 0.27
N MET A 104 6.57 8.30 0.01
CA MET A 104 7.79 8.46 -0.78
C MET A 104 7.43 8.83 -2.23
N PRO A 105 7.96 9.94 -2.77
CA PRO A 105 7.62 10.40 -4.13
C PRO A 105 7.94 9.38 -5.24
N THR A 106 8.86 8.44 -4.96
CA THR A 106 9.30 7.43 -5.91
C THR A 106 8.47 6.14 -5.86
N THR A 107 7.65 5.90 -4.83
CA THR A 107 6.96 4.62 -4.63
C THR A 107 6.06 4.24 -5.80
N LYS A 108 5.16 5.14 -6.24
CA LYS A 108 4.28 4.84 -7.39
C LYS A 108 5.07 4.60 -8.68
N GLN A 109 6.19 5.31 -8.88
CA GLN A 109 7.07 5.07 -10.03
C GLN A 109 7.77 3.71 -9.92
N THR A 110 8.20 3.31 -8.73
CA THR A 110 8.86 2.03 -8.47
C THR A 110 7.90 0.87 -8.65
N ILE A 111 6.64 0.97 -8.22
CA ILE A 111 5.58 -0.01 -8.51
C ILE A 111 5.44 -0.21 -10.02
N LYS A 112 5.33 0.89 -10.79
CA LYS A 112 5.21 0.82 -12.26
C LYS A 112 6.43 0.19 -12.93
N ARG A 113 7.65 0.51 -12.48
CA ARG A 113 8.88 -0.14 -12.98
C ARG A 113 8.94 -1.62 -12.61
N ALA A 114 8.48 -2.00 -11.42
CA ALA A 114 8.43 -3.40 -11.01
C ALA A 114 7.42 -4.18 -11.87
N ALA A 115 6.30 -3.55 -12.24
CA ALA A 115 5.28 -4.15 -13.10
C ALA A 115 5.82 -4.57 -14.48
N ASP A 116 6.85 -3.89 -15.03
CA ASP A 116 7.49 -4.27 -16.29
C ASP A 116 8.07 -5.69 -16.27
N ARG A 117 8.33 -6.24 -15.07
CA ARG A 117 9.01 -7.53 -14.86
C ARG A 117 8.20 -8.52 -14.05
N PHE A 118 7.29 -8.04 -13.20
CA PHE A 118 6.56 -8.83 -12.23
C PHE A 118 5.07 -8.52 -12.32
N ASP A 119 4.25 -9.44 -11.80
CA ASP A 119 2.87 -9.09 -11.47
C ASP A 119 2.91 -8.33 -10.14
N VAL A 120 2.23 -7.17 -10.10
CA VAL A 120 2.26 -6.27 -8.95
C VAL A 120 0.83 -5.90 -8.58
N TYR A 121 0.48 -6.11 -7.33
CA TYR A 121 -0.75 -5.59 -6.74
C TYR A 121 -0.37 -4.59 -5.64
N TYR A 122 -1.14 -3.54 -5.47
CA TYR A 122 -0.99 -2.66 -4.31
C TYR A 122 -2.36 -2.19 -3.86
N ASP A 123 -2.45 -1.84 -2.58
CA ASP A 123 -3.64 -1.24 -2.00
C ASP A 123 -3.28 -0.24 -0.89
N LEU A 124 -4.17 0.72 -0.70
CA LEU A 124 -4.18 1.70 0.38
C LEU A 124 -5.58 1.74 0.98
N VAL A 125 -5.66 1.81 2.30
CA VAL A 125 -6.90 2.09 3.03
C VAL A 125 -6.66 3.29 3.93
N GLY A 126 -7.53 4.29 3.86
CA GLY A 126 -7.48 5.45 4.73
C GLY A 126 -7.68 5.08 6.20
N ASP A 127 -6.96 5.77 7.09
CA ASP A 127 -7.01 5.52 8.54
C ASP A 127 -8.29 6.10 9.16
N CYS A 128 -8.65 7.34 8.80
CA CYS A 128 -9.72 8.10 9.45
C CYS A 128 -10.88 8.44 8.51
N ASP A 129 -10.82 8.05 7.23
CA ASP A 129 -11.81 8.36 6.21
C ASP A 129 -12.22 7.11 5.41
N GLU A 130 -13.17 7.27 4.49
CA GLU A 130 -13.62 6.19 3.60
C GLU A 130 -12.80 6.10 2.31
N SER A 131 -11.58 6.65 2.28
CA SER A 131 -10.72 6.60 1.10
C SER A 131 -10.03 5.25 0.95
N TYR A 132 -9.82 4.84 -0.29
CA TYR A 132 -9.01 3.68 -0.61
C TYR A 132 -8.45 3.78 -2.03
N GLU A 133 -7.37 3.07 -2.28
CA GLU A 133 -6.78 2.91 -3.60
C GLU A 133 -6.38 1.44 -3.76
N PHE A 134 -6.53 0.89 -4.97
CA PHE A 134 -5.83 -0.34 -5.32
C PHE A 134 -5.49 -0.35 -6.80
N GLY A 135 -4.46 -1.12 -7.14
CA GLY A 135 -4.07 -1.34 -8.53
C GLY A 135 -3.45 -2.71 -8.74
N TYR A 136 -3.72 -3.29 -9.91
CA TYR A 136 -3.17 -4.57 -10.34
C TYR A 136 -2.54 -4.45 -11.71
N PHE A 137 -1.26 -4.82 -11.78
CA PHE A 137 -0.51 -5.01 -13.00
C PHE A 137 -0.22 -6.50 -13.22
N CYS A 138 -0.46 -6.97 -14.44
CA CYS A 138 -0.17 -8.33 -14.86
C CYS A 138 0.64 -8.28 -16.16
N SER A 139 1.80 -8.95 -16.17
CA SER A 139 2.67 -9.02 -17.35
C SER A 139 2.98 -7.64 -17.97
N GLY A 140 3.35 -6.65 -17.14
CA GLY A 140 3.69 -5.29 -17.61
C GLY A 140 2.52 -4.40 -17.96
N LYS A 141 1.27 -4.85 -17.80
CA LYS A 141 0.08 -4.08 -18.17
C LYS A 141 -0.81 -3.81 -16.98
N LEU A 142 -1.37 -2.60 -16.94
CA LEU A 142 -2.42 -2.28 -15.99
C LEU A 142 -3.68 -3.09 -16.34
N VAL A 143 -4.17 -3.87 -15.37
CA VAL A 143 -5.40 -4.68 -15.48
C VAL A 143 -6.57 -3.94 -14.85
N ARG A 144 -6.34 -3.34 -13.67
CA ARG A 144 -7.35 -2.63 -12.89
C ARG A 144 -6.68 -1.59 -11.98
N GLU A 145 -7.20 -0.37 -11.92
CA GLU A 145 -6.83 0.66 -10.94
C GLU A 145 -8.08 1.40 -10.50
N VAL A 146 -8.27 1.51 -9.19
CA VAL A 146 -9.38 2.25 -8.57
C VAL A 146 -8.81 3.14 -7.49
N SER A 147 -9.27 4.38 -7.46
CA SER A 147 -8.98 5.31 -6.37
C SER A 147 -10.25 6.04 -5.98
N VAL A 148 -10.57 6.00 -4.69
CA VAL A 148 -11.70 6.70 -4.08
C VAL A 148 -11.16 7.63 -3.02
N ALA A 149 -11.48 8.92 -3.14
CA ALA A 149 -11.17 9.92 -2.13
C ALA A 149 -12.37 10.11 -1.19
N SER A 150 -12.10 10.55 0.04
CA SER A 150 -13.11 10.84 1.05
C SER A 150 -12.82 12.18 1.76
N PRO A 151 -12.83 13.33 1.05
CA PRO A 151 -12.43 14.63 1.60
C PRO A 151 -13.29 15.12 2.78
N HIS A 152 -14.46 14.51 3.00
CA HIS A 152 -15.37 14.79 4.12
C HIS A 152 -15.55 13.56 5.03
N TYR A 153 -14.55 12.67 5.07
CA TYR A 153 -14.44 11.48 5.94
C TYR A 153 -15.50 10.38 5.76
N SER A 154 -16.62 10.69 5.13
CA SER A 154 -17.79 9.83 4.98
C SER A 154 -18.35 9.82 3.55
N ASP A 155 -17.75 10.63 2.67
CA ASP A 155 -18.07 10.65 1.26
C ASP A 155 -17.12 9.74 0.50
N GLN A 156 -17.61 9.16 -0.59
CA GLN A 156 -16.78 8.36 -1.48
C GLN A 156 -16.87 8.98 -2.87
N ILE A 157 -15.79 9.64 -3.25
CA ILE A 157 -15.63 10.28 -4.55
C ILE A 157 -14.70 9.41 -5.38
N LEU A 158 -15.23 8.78 -6.42
CA LEU A 158 -14.43 8.02 -7.38
C LEU A 158 -13.51 8.98 -8.16
N VAL A 159 -12.20 8.82 -7.98
CA VAL A 159 -11.14 9.62 -8.62
C VAL A 159 -10.61 8.90 -9.86
N THR A 160 -10.35 7.60 -9.74
CA THR A 160 -9.82 6.74 -10.82
C THR A 160 -10.65 5.47 -10.92
N ASP A 161 -10.95 5.06 -12.15
CA ASP A 161 -11.70 3.84 -12.47
C ASP A 161 -11.24 3.30 -13.83
N ASP A 162 -10.06 2.69 -13.84
CA ASP A 162 -9.41 2.19 -15.06
C ASP A 162 -9.35 0.67 -15.07
N GLY A 163 -9.54 0.06 -16.25
CA GLY A 163 -9.45 -1.40 -16.45
C GLY A 163 -10.79 -2.15 -16.35
N ILE A 164 -10.72 -3.48 -16.20
CA ILE A 164 -11.92 -4.34 -16.15
C ILE A 164 -12.21 -4.68 -14.68
N PRO A 165 -13.40 -4.30 -14.15
CA PRO A 165 -13.76 -4.60 -12.77
C PRO A 165 -13.72 -6.10 -12.47
N PHE A 166 -13.23 -6.45 -11.28
CA PHE A 166 -13.38 -7.79 -10.74
C PHE A 166 -14.85 -8.05 -10.38
N ALA A 167 -15.27 -9.32 -10.39
CA ALA A 167 -16.65 -9.69 -10.08
C ALA A 167 -17.13 -9.18 -8.71
N ILE A 168 -16.23 -9.13 -7.72
CA ILE A 168 -16.54 -8.65 -6.37
C ILE A 168 -16.81 -7.13 -6.32
N GLU A 169 -16.29 -6.34 -7.27
CA GLU A 169 -16.56 -4.90 -7.36
C GLU A 169 -18.01 -4.61 -7.76
N THR A 170 -18.68 -5.59 -8.40
CA THR A 170 -20.06 -5.48 -8.87
C THR A 170 -21.09 -6.04 -7.89
N ASP A 171 -20.67 -6.56 -6.73
CA ASP A 171 -21.61 -6.99 -5.70
C ASP A 171 -22.22 -5.74 -5.05
N ASP A 172 -23.53 -5.55 -5.21
CA ASP A 172 -24.29 -4.42 -4.65
C ASP A 172 -24.25 -4.36 -3.10
N ARG A 173 -23.72 -5.40 -2.44
CA ARG A 173 -23.40 -5.36 -1.02
C ARG A 173 -22.22 -4.42 -0.78
N LYS A 174 -22.52 -3.12 -0.68
CA LYS A 174 -21.62 -2.14 -0.08
C LYS A 174 -21.17 -2.66 1.29
N THR A 175 -19.90 -3.03 1.39
CA THR A 175 -19.30 -3.34 2.67
C THR A 175 -18.93 -2.02 3.32
N ASN A 176 -19.43 -1.75 4.53
CA ASN A 176 -18.86 -0.70 5.39
C ASN A 176 -17.46 -1.09 5.92
N ASP A 177 -16.89 -2.17 5.36
CA ASP A 177 -15.58 -2.75 5.67
C ASP A 177 -14.71 -2.60 4.42
N ILE A 178 -14.04 -1.44 4.33
CA ILE A 178 -13.16 -1.09 3.20
C ILE A 178 -11.94 -2.02 3.18
N GLU A 179 -11.37 -2.32 4.35
CA GLU A 179 -10.27 -3.25 4.47
C GLU A 179 -10.66 -4.64 3.96
N GLY A 180 -11.80 -5.18 4.41
CA GLY A 180 -12.34 -6.44 3.93
C GLY A 180 -12.62 -6.45 2.42
N TYR A 181 -13.00 -5.30 1.86
CA TYR A 181 -13.20 -5.12 0.43
C TYR A 181 -11.88 -5.21 -0.36
N VAL A 182 -10.86 -4.41 -0.02
CA VAL A 182 -9.55 -4.46 -0.71
C VAL A 182 -8.85 -5.81 -0.52
N ASP A 183 -9.07 -6.46 0.62
CA ASP A 183 -8.63 -7.82 0.89
C ASP A 183 -9.30 -8.86 -0.03
N ALA A 184 -10.58 -8.65 -0.36
CA ALA A 184 -11.29 -9.51 -1.30
C ALA A 184 -10.76 -9.32 -2.73
N ILE A 185 -10.43 -8.09 -3.11
CA ILE A 185 -9.77 -7.78 -4.39
C ILE A 185 -8.40 -8.47 -4.48
N ALA A 186 -7.57 -8.37 -3.43
CA ALA A 186 -6.29 -9.06 -3.36
C ALA A 186 -6.44 -10.58 -3.57
N ARG A 187 -7.46 -11.20 -2.96
CA ARG A 187 -7.78 -12.62 -3.17
C ARG A 187 -8.18 -12.95 -4.60
N CYS A 188 -8.90 -12.05 -5.30
CA CYS A 188 -9.25 -12.24 -6.71
C CYS A 188 -8.02 -12.32 -7.64
N VAL A 189 -6.91 -11.69 -7.26
CA VAL A 189 -5.63 -11.79 -8.01
C VAL A 189 -4.73 -12.92 -7.51
N GLY A 190 -5.22 -13.76 -6.59
CA GLY A 190 -4.52 -14.94 -6.08
C GLY A 190 -3.58 -14.68 -4.91
N ILE A 191 -3.76 -13.57 -4.18
CA ILE A 191 -2.97 -13.27 -2.97
C ILE A 191 -3.66 -13.90 -1.76
N ARG A 192 -2.92 -14.70 -0.98
CA ARG A 192 -3.30 -15.07 0.38
C ARG A 192 -2.83 -13.96 1.33
N LEU A 193 -3.67 -13.59 2.29
CA LEU A 193 -3.29 -12.62 3.31
C LEU A 193 -2.40 -13.28 4.39
N PRO A 194 -1.44 -12.53 4.97
CA PRO A 194 -0.62 -13.02 6.06
C PRO A 194 -1.45 -13.43 7.28
N THR A 195 -0.93 -14.42 7.99
CA THR A 195 -1.42 -14.95 9.26
C THR A 195 -0.32 -14.85 10.31
N VAL A 196 -0.68 -15.04 11.58
CA VAL A 196 0.28 -14.98 12.70
C VAL A 196 1.41 -16.02 12.62
N GLU A 197 1.26 -17.05 11.80
CA GLU A 197 2.25 -18.09 11.57
C GLU A 197 3.30 -17.69 10.52
N ASP A 198 3.01 -16.66 9.71
CA ASP A 198 3.89 -16.19 8.67
C ASP A 198 5.09 -15.43 9.26
N THR A 199 6.28 -15.67 8.72
CA THR A 199 7.49 -14.96 9.15
C THR A 199 7.48 -13.53 8.63
N VAL A 200 7.53 -12.56 9.56
CA VAL A 200 7.59 -11.13 9.23
C VAL A 200 8.99 -10.58 9.43
N LEU A 201 9.59 -10.06 8.37
CA LEU A 201 10.85 -9.33 8.42
C LEU A 201 10.58 -7.85 8.64
N ALA A 202 11.24 -7.25 9.64
CA ALA A 202 11.19 -5.82 9.87
C ALA A 202 12.34 -5.09 9.17
N PHE A 203 12.04 -3.96 8.54
CA PHE A 203 13.02 -3.05 7.94
C PHE A 203 12.79 -1.63 8.44
N GLY A 204 13.81 -0.99 9.00
CA GLY A 204 13.72 0.38 9.52
C GLY A 204 15.01 1.18 9.26
N PRO A 205 15.01 2.49 9.51
CA PRO A 205 16.16 3.36 9.23
C PRO A 205 17.39 2.95 10.06
N THR A 206 18.58 3.12 9.49
CA THR A 206 19.85 2.74 10.14
C THR A 206 20.12 3.55 11.41
N GLN A 207 19.77 4.83 11.43
CA GLN A 207 19.74 5.65 12.64
C GLN A 207 18.30 5.83 13.08
N GLU A 208 18.02 5.58 14.36
CA GLU A 208 16.77 6.03 14.96
C GLU A 208 16.81 7.56 14.95
N LEU A 209 15.88 8.18 14.21
CA LEU A 209 15.68 9.62 14.27
C LEU A 209 15.18 9.93 15.68
N GLY A 210 16.08 10.44 16.52
CA GLY A 210 15.80 10.87 17.89
C GLY A 210 14.85 12.05 17.98
#